data_AF-A0A504IG85-F1
#
_entry.id   AF-A0A504IG85-F1
#
_cell.length_a   1.000
_cell.length_b   1.000
_cell.length_c   1.000
_cell.angle_alpha   90.00
_cell.angle_beta   90.00
_cell.angle_gamma   90.00
#
_symmetry.space_group_name_H-M   'P 1'
#
loop_
_entity.id
_entity.type
_entity.pdbx_description
1 polymer ?
#
loop_
_entity_poly.entity_id
_entity_poly.type
_entity_poly.pdbx_seq_one_letter_code
_entity_poly.pdbx_strand_id
1 'polypeptide(L)'
;AMHNPVGRANYEPNSWGSGPREDPQRGFRSFADAEEGQKVRLRAESFADHYSQARQFFNSQTAPEQRHIAMALTFELSKVQAPAIRERMVAHLLNIDETLATQVADKLGIRNMPDPAETAIPPRDDLPPSPALSIIENGPDSFKGRKVGVLLSDGADTALFEQLRSAIETEGAVMEVIAPKVGGVEAADGTHIEARHMIDGCPSVLFDAVVLLLSEPGAELLVKEAAAKDFVSDAFAHCKFIGFTPGAAPLLAKAGVAADADEGLMRLDSAASANTFVQACRKLRLWAREAAVKL
;
A
#
# COMPACT_ATOMS: atom_id res chain seq x y z
N ALA A 1 30.88 -24.85 9.27
CA ALA A 1 32.20 -25.51 9.43
C ALA A 1 31.98 -27.02 9.35
N MET A 2 32.55 -27.68 8.33
CA MET A 2 32.49 -29.14 8.18
C MET A 2 33.48 -29.76 9.17
N HIS A 3 32.98 -30.58 10.10
CA HIS A 3 33.82 -31.42 10.95
C HIS A 3 33.94 -32.79 10.28
N ASN A 4 35.17 -33.30 10.13
CA ASN A 4 35.34 -34.67 9.63
C ASN A 4 34.73 -35.65 10.64
N PRO A 5 33.88 -36.60 10.20
CA PRO A 5 33.38 -37.64 11.09
C PRO A 5 34.56 -38.45 11.63
N VAL A 6 34.59 -38.64 12.95
CA VAL A 6 35.63 -39.40 13.65
C VAL A 6 35.03 -40.73 14.09
N GLY A 7 35.64 -41.85 13.69
CA GLY A 7 35.19 -43.19 14.06
C GLY A 7 35.21 -44.17 12.89
N ARG A 8 34.90 -45.44 13.17
CA ARG A 8 34.88 -46.53 12.17
C ARG A 8 33.51 -46.81 11.57
N ALA A 9 32.44 -46.26 12.16
CA ALA A 9 31.07 -46.48 11.72
C ALA A 9 30.46 -45.19 11.16
N ASN A 10 29.92 -45.29 9.95
CA ASN A 10 29.06 -44.29 9.30
C ASN A 10 27.69 -44.89 8.92
N TYR A 11 27.31 -46.00 9.57
CA TYR A 11 26.09 -46.76 9.35
C TYR A 11 25.55 -47.30 10.69
N GLU A 12 24.25 -47.63 10.72
CA GLU A 12 23.56 -48.20 11.88
C GLU A 12 22.51 -49.22 11.39
N PRO A 13 22.32 -50.38 12.06
CA PRO A 13 23.07 -50.89 13.21
C PRO A 13 24.53 -51.24 12.89
N ASN A 14 25.47 -50.94 13.80
CA ASN A 14 26.89 -51.32 13.67
C ASN A 14 27.45 -52.09 14.89
N SER A 15 28.43 -52.97 14.64
CA SER A 15 29.10 -53.82 15.65
C SER A 15 30.31 -53.16 16.32
N TRP A 16 30.69 -51.95 15.92
CA TRP A 16 31.81 -51.21 16.51
C TRP A 16 31.43 -50.50 17.82
N GLY A 17 30.15 -50.55 18.23
CA GLY A 17 29.68 -49.97 19.50
C GLY A 17 29.75 -48.45 19.56
N SER A 18 29.82 -47.77 18.40
CA SER A 18 30.04 -46.33 18.28
C SER A 18 28.95 -45.67 17.43
N GLY A 19 28.80 -44.34 17.56
CA GLY A 19 27.82 -43.56 16.80
C GLY A 19 26.52 -43.26 17.58
N PRO A 20 25.67 -42.38 17.03
CA PRO A 20 24.39 -42.01 17.64
C PRO A 20 23.43 -43.21 17.68
N ARG A 21 22.49 -43.19 18.64
CA ARG A 21 21.44 -44.21 18.80
C ARG A 21 20.05 -43.56 18.74
N GLU A 22 19.06 -44.35 18.36
CA GLU A 22 17.66 -43.94 18.49
C GLU A 22 17.31 -43.69 19.97
N ASP A 23 16.47 -42.69 20.23
CA ASP A 23 15.90 -42.43 21.55
C ASP A 23 14.39 -42.66 21.47
N PRO A 24 13.87 -43.79 21.96
CA PRO A 24 12.44 -44.05 21.91
C PRO A 24 11.61 -43.03 22.69
N GLN A 25 12.14 -42.38 23.73
CA GLN A 25 11.39 -41.46 24.59
C GLN A 25 11.36 -40.03 24.06
N ARG A 26 12.47 -39.54 23.51
CA ARG A 26 12.64 -38.16 23.02
C ARG A 26 12.73 -38.05 21.51
N GLY A 27 12.88 -39.17 20.80
CA GLY A 27 12.97 -39.20 19.35
C GLY A 27 11.67 -38.73 18.69
N PHE A 28 11.80 -38.19 17.48
CA PHE A 28 10.66 -37.82 16.66
C PHE A 28 9.75 -39.04 16.43
N ARG A 29 8.43 -38.83 16.62
CA ARG A 29 7.41 -39.82 16.32
C ARG A 29 6.34 -39.16 15.45
N SER A 30 6.02 -39.78 14.32
CA SER A 30 4.88 -39.37 13.52
C SER A 30 3.59 -39.55 14.32
N PHE A 31 2.65 -38.63 14.13
CA PHE A 31 1.28 -38.82 14.62
C PHE A 31 0.68 -40.06 13.95
N ALA A 32 0.08 -40.94 14.74
CA ALA A 32 -0.50 -42.19 14.25
C ALA A 32 -1.89 -41.93 13.65
N ASP A 33 -1.91 -41.29 12.49
CA ASP A 33 -3.15 -40.99 11.77
C ASP A 33 -3.75 -42.25 11.12
N ALA A 34 -5.07 -42.31 11.03
CA ALA A 34 -5.77 -43.43 10.40
C ALA A 34 -5.95 -43.14 8.90
N GLU A 35 -5.17 -43.81 8.06
CA GLU A 35 -5.24 -43.66 6.61
C GLU A 35 -5.97 -44.83 5.94
N GLU A 36 -7.09 -44.54 5.26
CA GLU A 36 -7.85 -45.50 4.47
C GLU A 36 -8.14 -44.93 3.07
N GLY A 37 -7.94 -45.73 2.02
CA GLY A 37 -8.24 -45.31 0.65
C GLY A 37 -7.51 -46.10 -0.43
N GLN A 38 -7.87 -45.86 -1.68
CA GLN A 38 -7.23 -46.46 -2.85
C GLN A 38 -6.04 -45.61 -3.33
N LYS A 39 -5.03 -46.26 -3.95
CA LYS A 39 -3.94 -45.56 -4.64
C LYS A 39 -4.42 -45.04 -6.00
N VAL A 40 -4.96 -43.83 -6.01
CA VAL A 40 -5.52 -43.18 -7.20
C VAL A 40 -4.95 -41.78 -7.42
N ARG A 41 -5.08 -41.26 -8.64
CA ARG A 41 -4.86 -39.85 -8.96
C ARG A 41 -6.22 -39.18 -9.08
N LEU A 42 -6.75 -38.73 -7.94
CA LEU A 42 -8.08 -38.13 -7.84
C LEU A 42 -8.03 -36.90 -6.93
N ARG A 43 -8.79 -35.87 -7.26
CA ARG A 43 -9.06 -34.73 -6.39
C ARG A 43 -10.35 -35.03 -5.62
N ALA A 44 -10.32 -34.92 -4.29
CA ALA A 44 -11.52 -35.13 -3.49
C ALA A 44 -12.61 -34.10 -3.87
N GLU A 45 -13.88 -34.53 -3.87
CA GLU A 45 -15.02 -33.67 -4.24
C GLU A 45 -15.14 -32.44 -3.33
N SER A 46 -14.70 -32.54 -2.08
CA SER A 46 -14.63 -31.42 -1.14
C SER A 46 -13.73 -30.26 -1.59
N PHE A 47 -12.87 -30.47 -2.59
CA PHE A 47 -12.02 -29.44 -3.20
C PHE A 47 -12.66 -28.81 -4.46
N ALA A 48 -13.87 -29.22 -4.86
CA ALA A 48 -14.51 -28.76 -6.09
C ALA A 48 -15.06 -27.32 -6.00
N ASP A 49 -15.14 -26.74 -4.79
CA ASP A 49 -15.50 -25.33 -4.61
C ASP A 49 -14.31 -24.42 -4.95
N HIS A 50 -14.40 -23.72 -6.07
CA HIS A 50 -13.34 -22.85 -6.56
C HIS A 50 -13.65 -21.35 -6.42
N TYR A 51 -14.87 -20.98 -6.01
CA TYR A 51 -15.34 -19.59 -6.14
C TYR A 51 -15.90 -18.99 -4.84
N SER A 52 -16.42 -19.81 -3.91
CA SER A 52 -17.10 -19.27 -2.72
C SER A 52 -16.19 -18.41 -1.86
N GLN A 53 -14.93 -18.84 -1.66
CA GLN A 53 -13.95 -18.06 -0.89
C GLN A 53 -13.48 -16.81 -1.63
N ALA A 54 -13.40 -16.85 -2.97
CA ALA A 54 -13.06 -15.67 -3.76
C ALA A 54 -14.17 -14.61 -3.67
N ARG A 55 -15.45 -15.05 -3.71
CA ARG A 55 -16.62 -14.21 -3.46
C ARG A 55 -16.60 -13.64 -2.05
N GLN A 56 -16.37 -14.48 -1.03
CA GLN A 56 -16.26 -14.02 0.36
C GLN A 56 -15.16 -12.98 0.51
N PHE A 57 -13.98 -13.20 -0.06
CA PHE A 57 -12.88 -12.24 -0.03
C PHE A 57 -13.28 -10.91 -0.65
N PHE A 58 -13.83 -10.90 -1.87
CA PHE A 58 -14.27 -9.67 -2.54
C PHE A 58 -15.37 -8.93 -1.76
N ASN A 59 -16.35 -9.66 -1.21
CA ASN A 59 -17.43 -9.10 -0.40
C ASN A 59 -16.95 -8.55 0.95
N SER A 60 -15.77 -8.96 1.40
CA SER A 60 -15.15 -8.47 2.63
C SER A 60 -14.34 -7.19 2.43
N GLN A 61 -14.15 -6.76 1.19
CA GLN A 61 -13.36 -5.58 0.87
C GLN A 61 -14.20 -4.30 0.97
N THR A 62 -13.58 -3.21 1.43
CA THR A 62 -14.19 -1.89 1.36
C THR A 62 -14.32 -1.42 -0.10
N ALA A 63 -15.16 -0.41 -0.35
CA ALA A 63 -15.34 0.11 -1.71
C ALA A 63 -14.03 0.53 -2.43
N PRO A 64 -13.06 1.22 -1.78
CA PRO A 64 -11.75 1.48 -2.39
C PRO A 64 -10.97 0.20 -2.75
N GLU A 65 -10.98 -0.81 -1.88
CA GLU A 65 -10.30 -2.08 -2.12
C GLU A 65 -10.93 -2.86 -3.27
N GLN A 66 -12.27 -2.89 -3.37
CA GLN A 66 -12.98 -3.49 -4.50
C GLN A 66 -12.62 -2.81 -5.82
N ARG A 67 -12.57 -1.46 -5.83
CA ARG A 67 -12.10 -0.70 -7.01
C ARG A 67 -10.67 -1.05 -7.37
N HIS A 68 -9.76 -1.17 -6.38
CA HIS A 68 -8.37 -1.55 -6.64
C HIS A 68 -8.25 -2.95 -7.23
N ILE A 69 -9.06 -3.90 -6.77
CA ILE A 69 -9.10 -5.26 -7.34
C ILE A 69 -9.55 -5.20 -8.81
N ALA A 70 -10.64 -4.48 -9.10
CA ALA A 70 -11.12 -4.30 -10.47
C ALA A 70 -10.08 -3.61 -11.37
N MET A 71 -9.42 -2.56 -10.87
CA MET A 71 -8.34 -1.86 -11.57
C MET A 71 -7.13 -2.76 -11.83
N ALA A 72 -6.73 -3.58 -10.84
CA ALA A 72 -5.60 -4.49 -10.98
C ALA A 72 -5.89 -5.57 -12.03
N LEU A 73 -7.07 -6.19 -11.97
CA LEU A 73 -7.53 -7.15 -12.98
C LEU A 73 -7.56 -6.54 -14.37
N THR A 74 -8.11 -5.33 -14.50
CA THR A 74 -8.13 -4.57 -15.76
C THR A 74 -6.72 -4.31 -16.27
N PHE A 75 -5.83 -3.81 -15.41
CA PHE A 75 -4.46 -3.46 -15.77
C PHE A 75 -3.67 -4.67 -16.25
N GLU A 76 -3.76 -5.80 -15.54
CA GLU A 76 -3.06 -7.02 -15.96
C GLU A 76 -3.66 -7.63 -17.23
N LEU A 77 -4.98 -7.68 -17.34
CA LEU A 77 -5.66 -8.18 -18.54
C LEU A 77 -5.44 -7.26 -19.74
N SER A 78 -5.25 -5.96 -19.56
CA SER A 78 -4.96 -5.02 -20.65
C SER A 78 -3.66 -5.35 -21.40
N LYS A 79 -2.73 -6.05 -20.72
CA LYS A 79 -1.47 -6.51 -21.30
C LYS A 79 -1.59 -7.87 -22.00
N VAL A 80 -2.72 -8.56 -21.83
CA VAL A 80 -2.97 -9.86 -22.47
C VAL A 80 -3.43 -9.63 -23.91
N GLN A 81 -2.57 -9.99 -24.86
CA GLN A 81 -2.81 -9.75 -26.28
C GLN A 81 -4.05 -10.50 -26.80
N ALA A 82 -4.21 -11.78 -26.45
CA ALA A 82 -5.30 -12.62 -26.94
C ALA A 82 -6.65 -12.23 -26.30
N PRO A 83 -7.63 -11.71 -27.08
CA PRO A 83 -8.94 -11.28 -26.55
C PRO A 83 -9.71 -12.42 -25.85
N ALA A 84 -9.68 -13.62 -26.42
CA ALA A 84 -10.35 -14.79 -25.85
C ALA A 84 -9.87 -15.15 -24.44
N ILE A 85 -8.63 -14.81 -24.07
CA ILE A 85 -8.13 -15.03 -22.71
C ILE A 85 -8.78 -14.01 -21.76
N ARG A 86 -8.88 -12.74 -22.17
CA ARG A 86 -9.54 -11.69 -21.37
C ARG A 86 -11.01 -12.01 -21.13
N GLU A 87 -11.71 -12.43 -22.17
CA GLU A 87 -13.11 -12.88 -22.09
C GLU A 87 -13.27 -14.06 -21.13
N ARG A 88 -12.42 -15.09 -21.23
CA ARG A 88 -12.45 -16.22 -20.29
C ARG A 88 -12.19 -15.82 -18.85
N MET A 89 -11.28 -14.87 -18.61
CA MET A 89 -11.03 -14.37 -17.26
C MET A 89 -12.26 -13.64 -16.71
N VAL A 90 -12.93 -12.81 -17.52
CA VAL A 90 -14.20 -12.17 -17.14
C VAL A 90 -15.30 -13.20 -16.89
N ALA A 91 -15.36 -14.29 -17.66
CA ALA A 91 -16.30 -15.39 -17.42
C ALA A 91 -16.13 -16.03 -16.03
N HIS A 92 -14.89 -16.13 -15.53
CA HIS A 92 -14.65 -16.58 -14.16
C HIS A 92 -15.07 -15.54 -13.11
N LEU A 93 -14.90 -14.24 -13.39
CA LEU A 93 -15.34 -13.18 -12.46
C LEU A 93 -16.86 -13.21 -12.24
N LEU A 94 -17.65 -13.62 -13.23
CA LEU A 94 -19.11 -13.77 -13.08
C LEU A 94 -19.50 -14.81 -12.01
N ASN A 95 -18.65 -15.81 -11.75
CA ASN A 95 -18.88 -16.77 -10.66
C ASN A 95 -18.54 -16.19 -9.28
N ILE A 96 -17.78 -15.09 -9.23
CA ILE A 96 -17.35 -14.39 -8.02
C ILE A 96 -18.32 -13.25 -7.71
N ASP A 97 -18.47 -12.30 -8.63
CA ASP A 97 -19.34 -11.14 -8.50
C ASP A 97 -19.62 -10.49 -9.88
N GLU A 98 -20.89 -10.21 -10.16
CA GLU A 98 -21.33 -9.65 -11.45
C GLU A 98 -20.90 -8.18 -11.63
N THR A 99 -20.87 -7.40 -10.54
CA THR A 99 -20.45 -5.99 -10.57
C THR A 99 -18.96 -5.91 -10.91
N LEU A 100 -18.14 -6.74 -10.27
CA LEU A 100 -16.71 -6.86 -10.56
C LEU A 100 -16.47 -7.25 -12.03
N ALA A 101 -17.15 -8.29 -12.51
CA ALA A 101 -17.01 -8.75 -13.89
C ALA A 101 -17.37 -7.65 -14.89
N THR A 102 -18.49 -6.94 -14.65
CA THR A 102 -18.97 -5.85 -15.49
C THR A 102 -17.99 -4.68 -15.53
N GLN A 103 -17.46 -4.25 -14.37
CA GLN A 103 -16.49 -3.16 -14.30
C GLN A 103 -15.20 -3.50 -15.07
N VAL A 104 -14.69 -4.72 -14.92
CA VAL A 104 -13.49 -5.18 -15.63
C VAL A 104 -13.75 -5.29 -17.13
N ALA A 105 -14.90 -5.82 -17.53
CA ALA A 105 -15.28 -5.95 -18.94
C ALA A 105 -15.39 -4.61 -19.65
N ASP A 106 -16.05 -3.63 -19.01
CA ASP A 106 -16.22 -2.27 -19.54
C ASP A 106 -14.85 -1.60 -19.78
N LYS A 107 -13.97 -1.62 -18.77
CA LYS A 107 -12.63 -1.02 -18.87
C LYS A 107 -11.72 -1.73 -19.88
N LEU A 108 -11.95 -3.02 -20.16
CA LEU A 108 -11.26 -3.77 -21.21
C LEU A 108 -11.88 -3.59 -22.61
N GLY A 109 -13.01 -2.89 -22.71
CA GLY A 109 -13.74 -2.69 -23.96
C GLY A 109 -14.42 -3.96 -24.49
N ILE A 110 -14.76 -4.90 -23.62
CA ILE A 110 -15.48 -6.13 -23.98
C ILE A 110 -16.95 -5.77 -24.19
N ARG A 111 -17.41 -5.86 -25.45
CA ARG A 111 -18.76 -5.40 -25.84
C ARG A 111 -19.87 -6.39 -25.50
N ASN A 112 -19.56 -7.67 -25.55
CA ASN A 112 -20.50 -8.75 -25.25
C ASN A 112 -19.97 -9.50 -24.05
N MET A 113 -20.73 -9.49 -22.96
CA MET A 113 -20.36 -10.28 -21.78
C MET A 113 -20.32 -11.76 -22.14
N PRO A 114 -19.28 -12.50 -21.73
CA PRO A 114 -19.24 -13.94 -21.89
C PRO A 114 -20.26 -14.61 -20.95
N ASP A 115 -20.60 -15.85 -21.24
CA ASP A 115 -21.32 -16.69 -20.27
C ASP A 115 -20.42 -16.97 -19.06
N PRO A 116 -20.98 -17.16 -17.84
CA PRO A 116 -20.20 -17.59 -16.69
C PRO A 116 -19.43 -18.88 -16.97
N ALA A 117 -18.19 -18.94 -16.50
CA ALA A 117 -17.37 -20.14 -16.68
C ALA A 117 -18.01 -21.35 -15.98
N GLU A 118 -17.84 -22.55 -16.56
CA GLU A 118 -18.38 -23.78 -15.96
C GLU A 118 -17.81 -24.01 -14.55
N THR A 119 -18.71 -24.37 -13.62
CA THR A 119 -18.39 -24.62 -12.21
C THR A 119 -18.52 -26.11 -11.91
N ALA A 120 -17.55 -26.70 -11.20
CA ALA A 120 -17.63 -28.10 -10.77
C ALA A 120 -18.77 -28.33 -9.76
N ILE A 121 -18.98 -27.36 -8.86
CA ILE A 121 -20.17 -27.24 -8.02
C ILE A 121 -20.62 -25.77 -8.00
N PRO A 122 -21.91 -25.48 -7.77
CA PRO A 122 -22.40 -24.11 -7.65
C PRO A 122 -21.65 -23.33 -6.54
N PRO A 123 -21.19 -22.10 -6.80
CA PRO A 123 -20.62 -21.24 -5.76
C PRO A 123 -21.64 -20.98 -4.65
N ARG A 124 -21.17 -20.98 -3.41
CA ARG A 124 -21.98 -20.64 -2.24
C ARG A 124 -22.15 -19.14 -2.14
N ASP A 125 -23.33 -18.72 -1.69
CA ASP A 125 -23.71 -17.33 -1.40
C ASP A 125 -23.98 -17.09 0.09
N ASP A 126 -23.82 -18.13 0.93
CA ASP A 126 -24.09 -18.12 2.37
C ASP A 126 -22.88 -17.74 3.24
N LEU A 127 -21.70 -17.56 2.64
CA LEU A 127 -20.49 -17.17 3.37
C LEU A 127 -20.54 -15.67 3.72
N PRO A 128 -20.60 -15.31 5.02
CA PRO A 128 -20.65 -13.90 5.40
C PRO A 128 -19.31 -13.21 5.11
N PRO A 129 -19.32 -11.90 4.79
CA PRO A 129 -18.10 -11.10 4.77
C PRO A 129 -17.32 -11.23 6.08
N SER A 130 -16.00 -11.22 5.99
CA SER A 130 -15.07 -11.28 7.11
C SER A 130 -14.22 -10.01 7.14
N PRO A 131 -14.49 -9.08 8.07
CA PRO A 131 -13.71 -7.85 8.26
C PRO A 131 -12.19 -8.08 8.32
N ALA A 132 -11.75 -9.24 8.85
CA ALA A 132 -10.35 -9.64 8.93
C ALA A 132 -9.64 -9.78 7.56
N LEU A 133 -10.39 -9.83 6.46
CA LEU A 133 -9.87 -9.93 5.09
C LEU A 133 -9.64 -8.57 4.41
N SER A 134 -10.09 -7.46 5.01
CA SER A 134 -9.82 -6.10 4.52
C SER A 134 -8.52 -5.55 5.11
N ILE A 135 -7.67 -4.93 4.28
CA ILE A 135 -6.49 -4.21 4.74
C ILE A 135 -6.89 -2.88 5.37
N ILE A 136 -7.87 -2.18 4.79
CA ILE A 136 -8.32 -0.87 5.26
C ILE A 136 -9.02 -0.98 6.62
N GLU A 137 -9.87 -1.99 6.83
CA GLU A 137 -10.54 -2.18 8.14
C GLU A 137 -9.56 -2.64 9.23
N ASN A 138 -8.44 -3.26 8.87
CA ASN A 138 -7.39 -3.70 9.79
C ASN A 138 -6.11 -2.85 9.68
N GLY A 139 -6.24 -1.59 9.26
CA GLY A 139 -5.15 -0.64 9.19
C GLY A 139 -4.55 -0.33 10.57
N PRO A 140 -3.33 0.25 10.62
CA PRO A 140 -2.72 0.63 11.89
C PRO A 140 -3.45 1.80 12.55
N ASP A 141 -3.53 1.79 13.88
CA ASP A 141 -4.14 2.88 14.67
C ASP A 141 -3.21 4.09 14.89
N SER A 142 -2.01 4.07 14.31
CA SER A 142 -0.99 5.12 14.49
C SER A 142 -0.20 5.37 13.21
N PHE A 143 0.47 6.52 13.16
CA PHE A 143 1.36 6.91 12.08
C PHE A 143 2.85 6.61 12.40
N LYS A 144 3.11 5.84 13.46
CA LYS A 144 4.46 5.47 13.89
C LYS A 144 5.24 4.72 12.80
N GLY A 145 6.50 5.10 12.61
CA GLY A 145 7.42 4.50 11.63
C GLY A 145 7.18 4.96 10.18
N ARG A 146 6.18 5.81 9.94
CA ARG A 146 5.91 6.42 8.63
C ARG A 146 6.78 7.65 8.39
N LYS A 147 6.88 8.06 7.12
CA LYS A 147 7.68 9.22 6.70
C LYS A 147 6.81 10.38 6.24
N VAL A 148 7.11 11.58 6.72
CA VAL A 148 6.56 12.84 6.22
C VAL A 148 7.63 13.57 5.42
N GLY A 149 7.37 13.79 4.13
CA GLY A 149 8.22 14.62 3.28
C GLY A 149 7.86 16.09 3.41
N VAL A 150 8.79 16.92 3.90
CA VAL A 150 8.55 18.35 4.13
C VAL A 150 9.32 19.15 3.09
N LEU A 151 8.60 19.72 2.13
CA LEU A 151 9.15 20.60 1.10
C LEU A 151 9.30 22.01 1.66
N LEU A 152 10.54 22.47 1.74
CA LEU A 152 10.95 23.80 2.18
C LEU A 152 11.48 24.65 1.01
N SER A 153 11.41 25.95 1.23
CA SER A 153 12.06 26.98 0.44
C SER A 153 12.63 28.04 1.38
N ASP A 154 13.47 28.94 0.86
CA ASP A 154 13.92 30.10 1.61
C ASP A 154 12.72 30.92 2.14
N GLY A 155 12.87 31.51 3.33
CA GLY A 155 11.82 32.25 4.03
C GLY A 155 10.77 31.36 4.71
N ALA A 156 11.01 30.06 4.88
CA ALA A 156 10.13 29.19 5.66
C ALA A 156 10.04 29.64 7.13
N ASP A 157 8.91 29.35 7.78
CA ASP A 157 8.67 29.68 9.20
C ASP A 157 9.37 28.63 10.10
N THR A 158 10.44 29.05 10.78
CA THR A 158 11.22 28.21 11.70
C THR A 158 10.40 27.72 12.88
N ALA A 159 9.49 28.54 13.42
CA ALA A 159 8.68 28.15 14.57
C ALA A 159 7.68 27.05 14.18
N LEU A 160 7.02 27.19 13.04
CA LEU A 160 6.11 26.17 12.53
C LEU A 160 6.85 24.88 12.12
N PHE A 161 8.05 25.01 11.56
CA PHE A 161 8.92 23.87 11.25
C PHE A 161 9.24 23.03 12.49
N GLU A 162 9.68 23.66 13.59
CA GLU A 162 10.00 22.95 14.84
C GLU A 162 8.74 22.38 15.51
N GLN A 163 7.61 23.07 15.45
CA GLN A 163 6.33 22.54 15.93
C GLN A 163 5.91 21.28 15.16
N LEU A 164 6.06 21.29 13.83
CA LEU A 164 5.77 20.15 12.98
C LEU A 164 6.73 18.99 13.25
N ARG A 165 8.04 19.28 13.39
CA ARG A 165 9.06 18.29 13.76
C ARG A 165 8.70 17.60 15.06
N SER A 166 8.39 18.38 16.09
CA SER A 166 8.00 17.85 17.41
C SER A 166 6.73 16.99 17.35
N ALA A 167 5.72 17.40 16.58
CA ALA A 167 4.48 16.63 16.42
C ALA A 167 4.74 15.27 15.72
N ILE A 168 5.55 15.26 14.66
CA ILE A 168 5.92 14.07 13.90
C ILE A 168 6.76 13.11 14.77
N GLU A 169 7.75 13.62 15.50
CA GLU A 169 8.60 12.82 16.39
C GLU A 169 7.81 12.23 17.56
N THR A 170 6.87 12.98 18.13
CA THR A 170 5.99 12.52 19.22
C THR A 170 5.09 11.35 18.79
N GLU A 171 4.61 11.36 17.54
CA GLU A 171 3.88 10.23 16.95
C GLU A 171 4.80 9.03 16.65
N GLY A 172 6.11 9.22 16.70
CA GLY A 172 7.12 8.21 16.33
C GLY A 172 7.26 8.04 14.81
N ALA A 173 6.87 9.05 14.03
CA ALA A 173 7.09 9.15 12.60
C ALA A 173 8.43 9.85 12.30
N VAL A 174 8.85 9.86 11.04
CA VAL A 174 10.13 10.42 10.60
C VAL A 174 9.89 11.60 9.67
N MET A 175 10.47 12.75 10.01
CA MET A 175 10.51 13.91 9.11
C MET A 175 11.72 13.81 8.16
N GLU A 176 11.45 13.95 6.87
CA GLU A 176 12.46 14.03 5.81
C GLU A 176 12.35 15.39 5.14
N VAL A 177 13.42 16.19 5.22
CA VAL A 177 13.42 17.57 4.73
C VAL A 177 13.88 17.60 3.27
N ILE A 178 13.08 18.23 2.43
CA ILE A 178 13.24 18.33 0.98
C ILE A 178 13.35 19.82 0.63
N ALA A 179 14.29 20.17 -0.25
CA ALA A 179 14.52 21.55 -0.67
C ALA A 179 14.92 21.61 -2.15
N PRO A 180 15.03 22.81 -2.75
CA PRO A 180 15.62 22.97 -4.08
C PRO A 180 17.07 22.48 -4.18
N LYS A 181 17.79 22.33 -3.06
CA LYS A 181 19.22 21.94 -3.00
C LYS A 181 19.50 21.08 -1.76
N VAL A 182 20.45 20.13 -1.85
CA VAL A 182 20.89 19.20 -0.76
C VAL A 182 21.67 19.91 0.38
N GLY A 183 21.69 21.24 0.40
CA GLY A 183 22.30 22.03 1.47
C GLY A 183 21.28 22.60 2.44
N GLY A 184 19.98 22.54 2.16
CA GLY A 184 18.98 23.22 2.98
C GLY A 184 18.54 24.58 2.45
N VAL A 185 17.90 25.35 3.33
CA VAL A 185 17.32 26.67 3.05
C VAL A 185 17.65 27.65 4.17
N GLU A 186 17.55 28.94 3.88
CA GLU A 186 17.58 29.99 4.91
C GLU A 186 16.15 30.36 5.29
N ALA A 187 15.78 30.14 6.55
CA ALA A 187 14.45 30.43 7.07
C ALA A 187 14.22 31.94 7.26
N ALA A 188 12.99 32.34 7.54
CA ALA A 188 12.61 33.76 7.66
C ALA A 188 13.37 34.53 8.75
N ASP A 189 13.84 33.84 9.79
CA ASP A 189 14.63 34.42 10.89
C ASP A 189 16.15 34.35 10.66
N GLY A 190 16.59 33.90 9.48
CA GLY A 190 18.01 33.68 9.13
C GLY A 190 18.56 32.32 9.61
N THR A 191 17.75 31.48 10.25
CA THR A 191 18.17 30.13 10.65
C THR A 191 18.39 29.27 9.41
N HIS A 192 19.50 28.56 9.37
CA HIS A 192 19.75 27.57 8.34
C HIS A 192 19.09 26.24 8.69
N ILE A 193 18.18 25.76 7.84
CA ILE A 193 17.53 24.45 7.99
C ILE A 193 18.15 23.48 6.98
N GLU A 194 18.87 22.47 7.47
CA GLU A 194 19.48 21.43 6.63
C GLU A 194 18.41 20.59 5.92
N ALA A 195 18.58 20.41 4.60
CA ALA A 195 17.78 19.49 3.80
C ALA A 195 18.69 18.45 3.16
N ARG A 196 18.37 17.18 3.39
CA ARG A 196 19.13 16.02 2.88
C ARG A 196 18.61 15.50 1.55
N HIS A 197 17.50 16.07 1.06
CA HIS A 197 16.88 15.70 -0.21
C HIS A 197 16.71 16.92 -1.11
N MET A 198 17.11 16.79 -2.37
CA MET A 198 16.74 17.73 -3.43
C MET A 198 15.43 17.28 -4.06
N ILE A 199 14.53 18.22 -4.38
CA ILE A 199 13.19 17.92 -4.91
C ILE A 199 13.23 17.00 -6.14
N ASP A 200 14.17 17.18 -7.07
CA ASP A 200 14.31 16.34 -8.28
C ASP A 200 14.64 14.87 -7.97
N GLY A 201 15.33 14.62 -6.85
CA GLY A 201 15.73 13.28 -6.43
C GLY A 201 14.76 12.62 -5.45
N CYS A 202 13.67 13.31 -5.08
CA CYS A 202 12.83 12.93 -3.96
C CYS A 202 11.34 13.03 -4.28
N PRO A 203 10.83 12.19 -5.20
CA PRO A 203 9.42 12.20 -5.59
C PRO A 203 8.52 11.84 -4.40
N SER A 204 7.28 12.32 -4.43
CA SER A 204 6.39 12.21 -3.27
C SER A 204 6.16 10.75 -2.84
N VAL A 205 6.23 9.78 -3.76
CA VAL A 205 6.05 8.33 -3.53
C VAL A 205 6.94 7.74 -2.42
N LEU A 206 8.05 8.40 -2.07
CA LEU A 206 8.94 7.98 -0.98
C LEU A 206 8.38 8.27 0.42
N PHE A 207 7.27 9.01 0.51
CA PHE A 207 6.66 9.48 1.75
C PHE A 207 5.22 9.01 1.90
N ASP A 208 4.78 8.86 3.14
CA ASP A 208 3.40 8.46 3.47
C ASP A 208 2.45 9.67 3.50
N ALA A 209 2.96 10.83 3.91
CA ALA A 209 2.30 12.14 3.85
C ALA A 209 3.31 13.23 3.45
N VAL A 210 2.82 14.39 3.00
CA VAL A 210 3.71 15.50 2.61
C VAL A 210 3.28 16.82 3.24
N VAL A 211 4.23 17.72 3.43
CA VAL A 211 3.97 19.09 3.87
C VAL A 211 4.67 20.08 2.95
N LEU A 212 3.92 21.10 2.51
CA LEU A 212 4.43 22.25 1.77
C LEU A 212 4.62 23.40 2.77
N LEU A 213 5.79 23.45 3.41
CA LEU A 213 6.13 24.51 4.36
C LEU A 213 6.91 25.60 3.62
N LEU A 214 6.17 26.37 2.82
CA LEU A 214 6.73 27.32 1.86
C LEU A 214 6.39 28.77 2.22
N SER A 215 7.31 29.66 1.89
CA SER A 215 7.01 31.09 1.73
C SER A 215 6.39 31.31 0.35
N GLU A 216 5.61 32.39 0.17
CA GLU A 216 5.05 32.72 -1.14
C GLU A 216 6.14 32.94 -2.21
N PRO A 217 7.23 33.70 -1.95
CA PRO A 217 8.33 33.81 -2.92
C PRO A 217 9.00 32.47 -3.25
N GLY A 218 9.10 31.58 -2.25
CA GLY A 218 9.66 30.25 -2.44
C GLY A 218 8.75 29.35 -3.29
N ALA A 219 7.44 29.41 -3.09
CA ALA A 219 6.47 28.73 -3.94
C ALA A 219 6.52 29.27 -5.39
N GLU A 220 6.63 30.58 -5.59
CA GLU A 220 6.78 31.22 -6.90
C GLU A 220 8.10 30.85 -7.63
N LEU A 221 9.12 30.44 -6.88
CA LEU A 221 10.30 29.82 -7.47
C LEU A 221 9.99 28.38 -7.90
N LEU A 222 9.39 27.59 -6.99
CA LEU A 222 9.11 26.18 -7.18
C LEU A 222 8.07 25.89 -8.28
N VAL A 223 7.17 26.80 -8.62
CA VAL A 223 6.24 26.62 -9.75
C VAL A 223 6.95 26.47 -11.10
N LYS A 224 8.21 26.90 -11.19
CA LYS A 224 9.07 26.74 -12.37
C LYS A 224 9.71 25.35 -12.42
N GLU A 225 9.76 24.64 -11.30
CA GLU A 225 10.34 23.30 -11.19
C GLU A 225 9.29 22.22 -11.48
N ALA A 226 9.57 21.35 -12.46
CA ALA A 226 8.69 20.25 -12.83
C ALA A 226 8.50 19.28 -11.66
N ALA A 227 9.60 18.90 -11.03
CA ALA A 227 9.58 17.95 -9.91
C ALA A 227 8.73 18.45 -8.73
N ALA A 228 8.70 19.76 -8.48
CA ALA A 228 7.90 20.33 -7.39
C ALA A 228 6.39 20.27 -7.68
N LYS A 229 5.99 20.49 -8.94
CA LYS A 229 4.58 20.34 -9.35
C LYS A 229 4.15 18.88 -9.26
N ASP A 230 4.99 17.99 -9.80
CA ASP A 230 4.74 16.53 -9.80
C ASP A 230 4.68 15.99 -8.37
N PHE A 231 5.54 16.48 -7.48
CA PHE A 231 5.51 16.12 -6.06
C PHE A 231 4.13 16.38 -5.43
N VAL A 232 3.53 17.53 -5.72
CA VAL A 232 2.20 17.91 -5.20
C VAL A 232 1.09 17.12 -5.90
N SER A 233 1.08 17.08 -7.24
CA SER A 233 0.02 16.38 -7.98
C SER A 233 0.02 14.88 -7.69
N ASP A 234 1.20 14.26 -7.58
CA ASP A 234 1.32 12.83 -7.24
C ASP A 234 0.91 12.58 -5.80
N ALA A 235 1.27 13.44 -4.85
CA ALA A 235 0.81 13.28 -3.47
C ALA A 235 -0.71 13.34 -3.39
N PHE A 236 -1.32 14.26 -4.14
CA PHE A 236 -2.76 14.41 -4.21
C PHE A 236 -3.42 13.18 -4.85
N ALA A 237 -2.97 12.78 -6.05
CA ALA A 237 -3.49 11.65 -6.80
C ALA A 237 -3.28 10.29 -6.10
N HIS A 238 -2.25 10.18 -5.27
CA HIS A 238 -2.01 9.00 -4.42
C HIS A 238 -2.76 9.04 -3.08
N CYS A 239 -3.73 9.96 -2.92
CA CYS A 239 -4.59 10.09 -1.75
C CYS A 239 -3.83 10.36 -0.45
N LYS A 240 -2.67 11.05 -0.49
CA LYS A 240 -1.90 11.36 0.73
C LYS A 240 -2.50 12.56 1.46
N PHE A 241 -2.31 12.61 2.77
CA PHE A 241 -2.53 13.85 3.50
C PHE A 241 -1.44 14.87 3.12
N ILE A 242 -1.87 16.10 2.85
CA ILE A 242 -1.01 17.21 2.41
C ILE A 242 -1.22 18.37 3.39
N GLY A 243 -0.21 18.62 4.22
CA GLY A 243 -0.14 19.84 5.03
C GLY A 243 0.40 20.99 4.19
N PHE A 244 -0.08 22.22 4.37
CA PHE A 244 0.45 23.35 3.61
C PHE A 244 0.36 24.67 4.38
N THR A 245 1.37 25.53 4.20
CA THR A 245 1.30 26.94 4.64
C THR A 245 0.55 27.77 3.61
N PRO A 246 0.01 28.95 3.98
CA PRO A 246 -0.61 29.86 3.03
C PRO A 246 0.30 30.25 1.86
N GLY A 247 1.61 30.34 2.11
CA GLY A 247 2.62 30.62 1.08
C GLY A 247 2.73 29.54 0.01
N ALA A 248 2.25 28.32 0.24
CA ALA A 248 2.27 27.24 -0.75
C ALA A 248 1.17 27.34 -1.82
N ALA A 249 0.24 28.30 -1.69
CA ALA A 249 -0.90 28.44 -2.61
C ALA A 249 -0.52 28.54 -4.10
N PRO A 250 0.53 29.28 -4.52
CA PRO A 250 0.95 29.31 -5.93
C PRO A 250 1.33 27.92 -6.47
N LEU A 251 2.03 27.11 -5.66
CA LEU A 251 2.47 25.78 -6.06
C LEU A 251 1.29 24.79 -6.14
N LEU A 252 0.38 24.83 -5.16
CA LEU A 252 -0.86 24.03 -5.18
C LEU A 252 -1.68 24.31 -6.44
N ALA A 253 -1.94 25.60 -6.72
CA ALA A 253 -2.68 26.01 -7.90
C ALA A 253 -1.98 25.57 -9.20
N LYS A 254 -0.65 25.68 -9.26
CA LYS A 254 0.13 25.26 -10.43
C LYS A 254 0.11 23.74 -10.66
N ALA A 255 0.03 22.96 -9.58
CA ALA A 255 -0.13 21.52 -9.62
C ALA A 255 -1.57 21.07 -9.92
N GLY A 256 -2.52 22.00 -10.09
CA GLY A 256 -3.93 21.70 -10.35
C GLY A 256 -4.69 21.23 -9.10
N VAL A 257 -4.18 21.54 -7.91
CA VAL A 257 -4.79 21.15 -6.63
C VAL A 257 -5.35 22.39 -5.93
N ALA A 258 -6.67 22.44 -5.75
CA ALA A 258 -7.30 23.49 -4.95
C ALA A 258 -6.99 23.27 -3.46
N ALA A 259 -6.71 24.35 -2.73
CA ALA A 259 -6.37 24.29 -1.30
C ALA A 259 -7.53 23.78 -0.42
N ASP A 260 -8.77 23.84 -0.93
CA ASP A 260 -10.01 23.40 -0.32
C ASP A 260 -10.64 22.20 -1.08
N ALA A 261 -9.84 21.48 -1.87
CA ALA A 261 -10.33 20.36 -2.68
C ALA A 261 -11.01 19.26 -1.83
N ASP A 262 -10.46 18.97 -0.65
CA ASP A 262 -10.99 18.00 0.30
C ASP A 262 -10.36 18.17 1.71
N GLU A 263 -10.81 17.37 2.67
CA GLU A 263 -10.39 17.39 4.06
C GLU A 263 -8.95 16.90 4.32
N GLY A 264 -8.28 16.34 3.30
CA GLY A 264 -6.90 15.89 3.37
C GLY A 264 -5.89 16.97 2.98
N LEU A 265 -6.36 18.14 2.52
CA LEU A 265 -5.57 19.36 2.35
C LEU A 265 -5.71 20.18 3.62
N MET A 266 -4.65 20.22 4.42
CA MET A 266 -4.71 20.77 5.77
C MET A 266 -3.81 22.00 5.89
N ARG A 267 -4.42 23.16 6.09
CA ARG A 267 -3.69 24.39 6.36
C ARG A 267 -2.94 24.29 7.68
N LEU A 268 -1.66 24.69 7.67
CA LEU A 268 -0.78 24.73 8.83
C LEU A 268 -0.41 26.18 9.17
N ASP A 269 -0.68 26.58 10.40
CA ASP A 269 -0.39 27.93 10.93
C ASP A 269 0.00 27.93 12.42
N SER A 270 0.01 26.76 13.06
CA SER A 270 0.17 26.63 14.51
C SER A 270 0.51 25.20 14.93
N ALA A 271 1.03 25.04 16.15
CA ALA A 271 1.28 23.74 16.75
C ALA A 271 0.00 22.87 16.83
N ALA A 272 -1.16 23.50 17.02
CA ALA A 272 -2.45 22.81 17.01
C ALA A 272 -2.72 22.21 15.63
N SER A 273 -2.61 23.00 14.55
CA SER A 273 -2.81 22.51 13.18
C SER A 273 -1.82 21.40 12.78
N ALA A 274 -0.56 21.48 13.22
CA ALA A 274 0.45 20.44 12.99
C ALA A 274 0.08 19.11 13.67
N ASN A 275 -0.37 19.16 14.94
CA ASN A 275 -0.86 17.98 15.65
C ASN A 275 -2.11 17.38 14.99
N THR A 276 -3.06 18.21 14.58
CA THR A 276 -4.26 17.75 13.87
C THR A 276 -3.90 17.09 12.54
N PHE A 277 -2.93 17.63 11.80
CA PHE A 277 -2.41 17.01 10.58
C PHE A 277 -1.81 15.62 10.82
N VAL A 278 -0.92 15.48 11.81
CA VAL A 278 -0.31 14.19 12.13
C VAL A 278 -1.37 13.16 12.59
N GLN A 279 -2.37 13.59 13.36
CA GLN A 279 -3.49 12.72 13.75
C GLN A 279 -4.33 12.27 12.55
N ALA A 280 -4.59 13.17 11.60
CA ALA A 280 -5.31 12.83 10.37
C ALA A 280 -4.54 11.80 9.53
N CYS A 281 -3.20 11.90 9.49
CA CYS A 281 -2.33 10.96 8.78
C CYS A 281 -2.43 9.51 9.28
N ARG A 282 -2.96 9.26 10.49
CA ARG A 282 -3.19 7.89 11.00
C ARG A 282 -4.13 7.07 10.11
N LYS A 283 -5.01 7.73 9.35
CA LYS A 283 -5.85 7.07 8.32
C LYS A 283 -5.06 6.55 7.12
N LEU A 284 -3.76 6.87 7.03
CA LEU A 284 -2.80 6.60 5.96
C LEU A 284 -3.11 7.29 4.63
N ARG A 285 -4.35 7.17 4.13
CA ARG A 285 -4.80 7.77 2.88
C ARG A 285 -6.21 8.34 3.03
N LEU A 286 -6.48 9.38 2.25
CA LEU A 286 -7.83 9.92 2.09
C LEU A 286 -8.57 9.22 0.95
N TRP A 287 -9.17 8.06 1.24
CA TRP A 287 -9.81 7.24 0.21
C TRP A 287 -11.00 7.91 -0.49
N ALA A 288 -11.66 8.88 0.15
CA ALA A 288 -12.73 9.66 -0.44
C ALA A 288 -12.27 10.45 -1.68
N ARG A 289 -10.99 10.88 -1.71
CA ARG A 289 -10.40 11.61 -2.83
C ARG A 289 -10.29 10.79 -4.10
N GLU A 290 -10.16 9.47 -3.98
CA GLU A 290 -9.82 8.60 -5.12
C GLU A 290 -10.77 8.78 -6.31
N ALA A 291 -12.07 8.91 -6.05
CA ALA A 291 -13.08 9.08 -7.09
C ALA A 291 -12.97 10.42 -7.85
N ALA A 292 -12.29 11.42 -7.27
CA ALA A 292 -12.06 12.72 -7.90
C ALA A 292 -10.79 12.75 -8.77
N VAL A 293 -9.87 11.78 -8.57
CA VAL A 293 -8.55 11.77 -9.24
C VAL A 293 -8.36 10.61 -10.23
N LYS A 294 -9.31 9.67 -10.30
CA LYS A 294 -9.28 8.54 -11.24
C LYS A 294 -10.62 8.32 -11.92
N LEU A 295 -10.58 8.08 -13.23
CA LEU A 295 -11.72 7.76 -14.10
C LEU A 295 -12.03 6.27 -14.13
#